data_AF-A0A453AC49-F1
#
_entry.id   AF-A0A453AC49-F1
#
_cell.length_a   1.000
_cell.length_b   1.000
_cell.length_c   1.000
_cell.angle_alpha   90.00
_cell.angle_beta   90.00
_cell.angle_gamma   90.00
#
_symmetry.space_group_name_H-M   'P 1'
#
loop_
_entity.id
_entity.type
_entity.pdbx_description
1 polymer ?
#
loop_
_entity_poly.entity_id
_entity_poly.type
_entity_poly.pdbx_seq_one_letter_code
_entity_poly.pdbx_strand_id
1 'polypeptide(L)'
;VRNPHSVDRYTGGSSSGPAALVSSGLCSGAIGTDGGGSVRIPSSLCGIVGLKTTFGRTDMTGVVCDAGTVEVASPLTSSVEDSVLLYSALAGSRPMDKLTLRPSLLCVPNLVSSENSKILQSVKVGKYTEWFHDVPDNEVSNTCEDALNLLCSTFGCQIEEIILPELEEMRTAHLVSIGSEAFSDMNAHYQAGRRTEMTLDTRASLALFKSFTSADYVAAQCLRRRIMYYHMEAFKKVDVIATPTTGMTAPKIPPSALKGESDYVVSAKLMQFIFAGNLLGLPAISVPVGHDKQGLPIGLQLIGRPWGEASLLRVASAVEV
;
A
#
# COMPACT_ATOMS: atom_id res chain seq x y z
N VAL A 1 -15.06 -6.44 -10.70
CA VAL A 1 -15.17 -7.41 -9.58
C VAL A 1 -16.00 -6.76 -8.48
N ARG A 2 -16.84 -7.51 -7.75
CA ARG A 2 -17.69 -6.99 -6.67
C ARG A 2 -17.08 -7.33 -5.31
N ASN A 3 -17.25 -6.46 -4.32
CA ASN A 3 -16.73 -6.69 -2.97
C ASN A 3 -17.49 -7.84 -2.29
N PRO A 4 -16.82 -8.86 -1.73
CA PRO A 4 -17.49 -9.97 -1.02
C PRO A 4 -18.34 -9.53 0.18
N HIS A 5 -18.01 -8.41 0.82
CA HIS A 5 -18.78 -7.85 1.93
C HIS A 5 -20.04 -7.09 1.49
N SER A 6 -20.08 -6.60 0.24
CA SER A 6 -21.26 -5.93 -0.34
C SER A 6 -21.19 -5.89 -1.86
N VAL A 7 -22.13 -6.58 -2.52
CA VAL A 7 -22.09 -6.78 -3.98
C VAL A 7 -22.34 -5.52 -4.81
N ASP A 8 -22.84 -4.45 -4.21
CA ASP A 8 -23.03 -3.13 -4.82
C ASP A 8 -21.81 -2.20 -4.66
N ARG A 9 -20.73 -2.68 -4.05
CA ARG A 9 -19.52 -1.89 -3.74
C ARG A 9 -18.28 -2.38 -4.47
N TYR A 10 -17.34 -1.47 -4.67
CA TYR A 10 -16.04 -1.74 -5.25
C TYR A 10 -15.17 -2.57 -4.29
N THR A 11 -14.37 -3.47 -4.86
CA THR A 11 -13.30 -4.20 -4.14
C THR A 11 -12.09 -3.33 -3.80
N GLY A 12 -11.97 -2.14 -4.42
CA GLY A 12 -10.69 -1.47 -4.58
C GLY A 12 -9.88 -2.03 -5.75
N GLY A 13 -8.75 -1.40 -6.05
CA GLY A 13 -7.91 -1.76 -7.18
C GLY A 13 -6.45 -1.35 -7.03
N SER A 14 -5.59 -1.78 -7.96
CA SER A 14 -5.93 -2.54 -9.18
C SER A 14 -6.13 -4.05 -8.96
N SER A 15 -5.62 -4.63 -7.86
CA SER A 15 -5.73 -6.07 -7.53
C SER A 15 -7.12 -6.51 -7.03
N SER A 16 -8.16 -6.10 -7.75
CA SER A 16 -9.57 -6.33 -7.44
C SER A 16 -9.96 -7.81 -7.35
N GLY A 17 -9.56 -8.61 -8.35
CA GLY A 17 -9.80 -10.06 -8.40
C GLY A 17 -9.08 -10.82 -7.29
N PRO A 18 -7.75 -10.68 -7.16
CA PRO A 18 -6.98 -11.29 -6.07
C PRO A 18 -7.59 -11.05 -4.68
N ALA A 19 -7.94 -9.79 -4.36
CA ALA A 19 -8.51 -9.48 -3.05
C ALA A 19 -9.88 -10.13 -2.83
N ALA A 20 -10.76 -10.08 -3.84
CA ALA A 20 -12.08 -10.70 -3.74
C ALA A 20 -12.00 -12.24 -3.59
N LEU A 21 -11.07 -12.90 -4.28
CA LEU A 21 -10.87 -14.35 -4.19
C LEU A 21 -10.44 -14.78 -2.78
N VAL A 22 -9.44 -14.10 -2.22
CA VAL A 22 -8.94 -14.38 -0.87
C VAL A 22 -10.00 -14.06 0.18
N SER A 23 -10.64 -12.90 0.08
CA SER A 23 -11.71 -12.47 0.99
C SER A 23 -12.92 -13.40 0.97
N SER A 24 -13.22 -14.04 -0.17
CA SER A 24 -14.30 -15.03 -0.28
C SER A 24 -13.90 -16.43 0.23
N GLY A 25 -12.67 -16.63 0.70
CA GLY A 25 -12.16 -17.94 1.13
C GLY A 25 -11.95 -18.95 -0.01
N LEU A 26 -11.87 -18.50 -1.26
CA LEU A 26 -11.69 -19.38 -2.43
C LEU A 26 -10.23 -19.81 -2.63
N CYS A 27 -9.27 -19.02 -2.14
CA CYS A 27 -7.86 -19.37 -2.09
C CYS A 27 -7.19 -18.76 -0.85
N SER A 28 -6.15 -19.40 -0.32
CA SER A 28 -5.45 -18.98 0.91
C SER A 28 -4.59 -17.72 0.71
N GLY A 29 -4.16 -17.46 -0.52
CA GLY A 29 -3.37 -16.30 -0.85
C GLY A 29 -3.39 -16.04 -2.35
N ALA A 30 -3.08 -14.81 -2.72
CA ALA A 30 -2.94 -14.38 -4.10
C ALA A 30 -1.76 -13.40 -4.22
N ILE A 31 -1.30 -13.18 -5.45
CA ILE A 31 -0.23 -12.23 -5.74
C ILE A 31 -0.85 -11.06 -6.50
N GLY A 32 -0.51 -9.84 -6.09
CA GLY A 32 -0.86 -8.61 -6.79
C GLY A 32 0.37 -7.75 -7.02
N THR A 33 0.16 -6.61 -7.66
CA THR A 33 1.16 -5.56 -7.80
C THR A 33 0.75 -4.33 -7.02
N ASP A 34 1.73 -3.65 -6.40
CA ASP A 34 1.51 -2.44 -5.63
C ASP A 34 2.47 -1.35 -6.12
N GLY A 35 2.00 -0.53 -7.07
CA GLY A 35 2.67 0.70 -7.51
C GLY A 35 2.10 1.97 -6.91
N GLY A 36 0.86 1.92 -6.42
CA GLY A 36 0.14 3.05 -5.81
C GLY A 36 -0.93 2.57 -4.82
N GLY A 37 -0.58 1.59 -3.98
CA GLY A 37 -1.50 0.95 -3.04
C GLY A 37 -2.32 -0.19 -3.61
N SER A 38 -2.00 -0.68 -4.81
CA SER A 38 -2.83 -1.66 -5.53
C SER A 38 -2.91 -3.06 -4.91
N VAL A 39 -2.13 -3.35 -3.87
CA VAL A 39 -2.30 -4.50 -2.96
C VAL A 39 -3.03 -4.05 -1.69
N ARG A 40 -2.58 -2.96 -1.07
CA ARG A 40 -3.07 -2.50 0.23
C ARG A 40 -4.50 -1.97 0.20
N ILE A 41 -4.86 -1.16 -0.79
CA ILE A 41 -6.21 -0.58 -0.95
C ILE A 41 -7.25 -1.70 -1.04
N PRO A 42 -7.18 -2.66 -2.00
CA PRO A 42 -8.20 -3.68 -2.07
C PRO A 42 -8.18 -4.65 -0.88
N SER A 43 -7.03 -4.81 -0.21
CA SER A 43 -6.95 -5.60 1.04
C SER A 43 -7.74 -4.95 2.17
N SER A 44 -7.56 -3.64 2.39
CA SER A 44 -8.35 -2.85 3.35
C SER A 44 -9.85 -2.94 3.05
N LEU A 45 -10.25 -2.71 1.80
CA LEU A 45 -11.66 -2.68 1.43
C LEU A 45 -12.33 -4.05 1.45
N CYS A 46 -11.57 -5.14 1.30
CA CYS A 46 -12.09 -6.52 1.31
C CYS A 46 -11.84 -7.23 2.66
N GLY A 47 -11.28 -6.55 3.67
CA GLY A 47 -11.06 -7.11 5.00
C GLY A 47 -10.06 -8.28 5.00
N ILE A 48 -8.95 -8.14 4.29
CA ILE A 48 -7.87 -9.12 4.25
C ILE A 48 -6.51 -8.43 4.47
N VAL A 49 -5.44 -9.22 4.59
CA VAL A 49 -4.08 -8.71 4.76
C VAL A 49 -3.43 -8.46 3.41
N GLY A 50 -2.83 -7.29 3.25
CA GLY A 50 -2.07 -6.90 2.05
C GLY A 50 -0.68 -6.41 2.41
N LEU A 51 0.35 -7.22 2.15
CA LEU A 51 1.74 -6.82 2.34
C LEU A 51 2.27 -6.17 1.06
N LYS A 52 2.89 -5.02 1.18
CA LYS A 52 3.72 -4.36 0.16
C LYS A 52 5.18 -4.49 0.62
N THR A 53 6.01 -5.23 -0.10
CA THR A 53 7.41 -5.44 0.29
C THR A 53 8.28 -4.22 -0.01
N THR A 54 9.50 -4.17 0.54
CA THR A 54 10.48 -3.14 0.16
C THR A 54 10.73 -3.21 -1.36
N PHE A 55 10.90 -2.06 -2.02
CA PHE A 55 11.23 -2.03 -3.45
C PHE A 55 12.47 -2.91 -3.74
N GLY A 56 12.33 -3.82 -4.72
CA GLY A 56 13.37 -4.80 -5.07
C GLY A 56 13.53 -5.98 -4.12
N ARG A 57 12.69 -6.16 -3.09
CA ARG A 57 12.71 -7.36 -2.23
C ARG A 57 12.24 -8.62 -2.98
N THR A 58 11.24 -8.47 -3.83
CA THR A 58 10.66 -9.54 -4.66
C THR A 58 11.13 -9.35 -6.10
N ASP A 59 11.61 -10.42 -6.76
CA ASP A 59 11.94 -10.39 -8.18
C ASP A 59 10.65 -10.19 -9.01
N MET A 60 10.63 -9.13 -9.81
CA MET A 60 9.48 -8.80 -10.68
C MET A 60 9.67 -9.28 -12.13
N THR A 61 10.73 -10.03 -12.44
CA THR A 61 10.99 -10.50 -13.81
C THR A 61 9.77 -11.24 -14.37
N GLY A 62 9.23 -10.75 -15.49
CA GLY A 62 8.04 -11.31 -16.14
C GLY A 62 6.70 -10.73 -15.65
N VAL A 63 6.72 -9.78 -14.71
CA VAL A 63 5.56 -8.93 -14.38
C VAL A 63 5.51 -7.77 -15.37
N VAL A 64 4.32 -7.35 -15.79
CA VAL A 64 4.16 -6.28 -16.81
C VAL A 64 4.82 -4.95 -16.41
N CYS A 65 4.95 -4.68 -15.11
CA CYS A 65 5.55 -3.47 -14.56
C CYS A 65 6.95 -3.70 -13.95
N ASP A 66 7.77 -4.56 -14.56
CA ASP A 66 9.08 -4.98 -14.02
C ASP A 66 10.22 -3.96 -14.17
N ALA A 67 9.99 -2.88 -14.93
CA ALA A 67 10.96 -1.83 -15.21
C ALA A 67 10.75 -0.53 -14.41
N GLY A 68 9.66 -0.43 -13.65
CA GLY A 68 9.30 0.77 -12.89
C GLY A 68 10.11 0.99 -11.61
N THR A 69 9.83 2.10 -10.93
CA THR A 69 10.58 2.56 -9.75
C THR A 69 9.73 2.62 -8.48
N VAL A 70 8.46 2.22 -8.53
CA VAL A 70 7.51 2.32 -7.41
C VAL A 70 6.72 1.03 -7.14
N GLU A 71 6.76 0.11 -8.09
CA GLU A 71 6.02 -1.15 -8.10
C GLU A 71 6.76 -2.25 -7.35
N VAL A 72 5.97 -3.13 -6.73
CA VAL A 72 6.40 -4.42 -6.22
C VAL A 72 5.35 -5.48 -6.54
N ALA A 73 5.78 -6.73 -6.73
CA ALA A 73 4.90 -7.90 -6.66
C ALA A 73 4.84 -8.38 -5.20
N SER A 74 3.64 -8.51 -4.63
CA SER A 74 3.50 -8.80 -3.20
C SER A 74 2.17 -9.52 -2.86
N PRO A 75 2.09 -10.19 -1.70
CA PRO A 75 0.97 -11.07 -1.38
C PRO A 75 -0.27 -10.34 -0.85
N LEU A 76 -1.43 -10.91 -1.16
CA LEU A 76 -2.72 -10.68 -0.50
C LEU A 76 -3.14 -11.99 0.17
N THR A 77 -3.45 -11.99 1.45
CA THR A 77 -3.74 -13.21 2.21
C THR A 77 -4.85 -13.00 3.25
N SER A 78 -5.47 -14.09 3.69
CA SER A 78 -6.52 -14.05 4.71
C SER A 78 -6.00 -13.73 6.11
N SER A 79 -4.72 -13.97 6.37
CA SER A 79 -4.08 -13.71 7.66
C SER A 79 -2.63 -13.22 7.53
N VAL A 80 -2.07 -12.66 8.60
CA VAL A 80 -0.65 -12.27 8.67
C VAL A 80 0.25 -13.50 8.61
N GLU A 81 -0.16 -14.62 9.20
CA GLU A 81 0.57 -15.90 9.11
C GLU A 81 0.70 -16.38 7.65
N ASP A 82 -0.41 -16.39 6.91
CA ASP A 82 -0.40 -16.72 5.48
C ASP A 82 0.51 -15.75 4.69
N SER A 83 0.49 -14.46 5.05
CA SER A 83 1.37 -13.45 4.46
C SER A 83 2.85 -13.76 4.73
N VAL A 84 3.22 -14.21 5.93
CA VAL A 84 4.59 -14.62 6.26
C VAL A 84 5.03 -15.78 5.37
N LEU A 85 4.18 -16.79 5.18
CA LEU A 85 4.49 -17.97 4.36
C LEU A 85 4.65 -17.61 2.88
N LEU A 86 3.70 -16.87 2.32
CA LEU A 86 3.74 -16.49 0.91
C LEU A 86 4.87 -15.49 0.63
N TYR A 87 5.12 -14.54 1.53
CA TYR A 87 6.29 -13.66 1.46
C TYR A 87 7.60 -14.46 1.46
N SER A 88 7.73 -15.47 2.32
CA SER A 88 8.95 -16.28 2.41
C SER A 88 9.24 -17.05 1.11
N ALA A 89 8.20 -17.46 0.39
CA ALA A 89 8.34 -18.11 -0.91
C ALA A 89 8.66 -17.13 -2.05
N LEU A 90 8.14 -15.90 -1.99
CA LEU A 90 8.32 -14.87 -3.01
C LEU A 90 9.62 -14.08 -2.86
N ALA A 91 10.10 -13.92 -1.63
CA ALA A 91 11.22 -13.04 -1.33
C ALA A 91 12.51 -13.51 -2.00
N GLY A 92 13.16 -12.59 -2.69
CA GLY A 92 14.37 -12.86 -3.44
C GLY A 92 14.57 -11.79 -4.49
N SER A 93 15.54 -10.91 -4.29
CA SER A 93 15.85 -9.85 -5.25
C SER A 93 16.48 -10.42 -6.52
N ARG A 94 16.16 -9.85 -7.67
CA ARG A 94 16.85 -10.15 -8.93
C ARG A 94 18.34 -9.80 -8.84
N PRO A 95 19.23 -10.45 -9.62
CA PRO A 95 20.67 -10.23 -9.52
C PRO A 95 21.12 -8.77 -9.62
N MET A 96 20.50 -7.97 -10.50
CA MET A 96 20.83 -6.56 -10.66
C MET A 96 20.47 -5.72 -9.43
N ASP A 97 19.30 -5.97 -8.82
CA ASP A 97 18.84 -5.22 -7.65
C ASP A 97 19.68 -5.55 -6.41
N LYS A 98 20.26 -6.77 -6.33
CA LYS A 98 21.24 -7.10 -5.29
C LYS A 98 22.47 -6.19 -5.33
N LEU A 99 22.90 -5.78 -6.53
CA LEU A 99 24.06 -4.92 -6.72
C LEU A 99 23.73 -3.44 -6.45
N THR A 100 22.57 -2.97 -6.93
CA THR A 100 22.18 -1.56 -6.88
C THR A 100 21.53 -1.16 -5.55
N LEU A 101 20.66 -2.02 -5.00
CA LEU A 101 19.89 -1.74 -3.77
C LEU A 101 20.53 -2.31 -2.51
N ARG A 102 21.42 -3.30 -2.65
CA ARG A 102 22.14 -3.97 -1.55
C ARG A 102 21.18 -4.38 -0.40
N PRO A 103 20.17 -5.21 -0.69
CA PRO A 103 19.16 -5.59 0.28
C PRO A 103 19.81 -6.30 1.48
N SER A 104 19.26 -6.06 2.68
CA SER A 104 19.61 -6.89 3.83
C SER A 104 19.14 -8.34 3.60
N LEU A 105 19.79 -9.27 4.29
CA LEU A 105 19.40 -10.67 4.29
C LEU A 105 17.92 -10.80 4.66
N LEU A 106 17.23 -11.73 3.98
CA LEU A 106 15.84 -12.04 4.27
C LEU A 106 15.71 -12.46 5.74
N CYS A 107 14.87 -11.76 6.48
CA CYS A 107 14.46 -12.10 7.82
C CYS A 107 12.97 -12.41 7.80
N VAL A 108 12.58 -13.52 8.43
CA VAL A 108 11.19 -13.96 8.56
C VAL A 108 10.90 -14.03 10.07
N PRO A 109 9.84 -13.37 10.57
CA PRO A 109 9.59 -13.33 12.00
C PRO A 109 9.04 -14.68 12.49
N ASN A 110 9.51 -15.13 13.65
CA ASN A 110 8.85 -16.19 14.39
C ASN A 110 7.66 -15.60 15.17
N LEU A 111 6.45 -15.74 14.63
CA LEU A 111 5.23 -15.16 15.21
C LEU A 111 4.79 -15.82 16.53
N VAL A 112 5.21 -17.06 16.81
CA VAL A 112 4.86 -17.80 18.04
C VAL A 112 5.90 -17.64 19.17
N SER A 113 6.92 -16.81 18.98
CA SER A 113 7.98 -16.60 19.97
C SER A 113 7.45 -15.93 21.24
N SER A 114 7.81 -16.49 22.41
CA SER A 114 7.52 -15.88 23.72
C SER A 114 8.19 -14.51 23.93
N GLU A 115 9.22 -14.19 23.15
CA GLU A 115 9.90 -12.89 23.20
C GLU A 115 9.14 -11.79 22.45
N ASN A 116 8.11 -12.13 21.65
CA ASN A 116 7.38 -11.15 20.85
C ASN A 116 6.74 -10.06 21.72
N SER A 117 6.15 -10.40 22.87
CA SER A 117 5.58 -9.39 23.78
C SER A 117 6.63 -8.39 24.27
N LYS A 118 7.85 -8.84 24.59
CA LYS A 118 8.94 -7.93 25.02
C LYS A 118 9.43 -7.07 23.87
N ILE A 119 9.55 -7.63 22.67
CA ILE A 119 9.94 -6.87 21.47
C ILE A 119 8.89 -5.79 21.21
N LEU A 120 7.60 -6.14 21.22
CA LEU A 120 6.49 -5.21 21.01
C LEU A 120 6.47 -4.09 22.06
N GLN A 121 6.76 -4.39 23.32
CA GLN A 121 6.87 -3.37 24.37
C GLN A 121 7.88 -2.25 24.05
N SER A 122 8.93 -2.57 23.29
CA SER A 122 9.93 -1.58 22.87
C SER A 122 9.59 -0.82 21.57
N VAL A 123 8.52 -1.23 20.88
CA VAL A 123 8.13 -0.63 19.59
C VAL A 123 7.57 0.77 19.80
N LYS A 124 8.11 1.71 19.03
CA LYS A 124 7.58 3.06 18.89
C LYS A 124 6.78 3.21 17.61
N VAL A 125 5.49 3.52 17.74
CA VAL A 125 4.56 3.75 16.64
C VAL A 125 4.45 5.24 16.38
N GLY A 126 4.91 5.69 15.22
CA GLY A 126 4.74 7.06 14.76
C GLY A 126 3.33 7.32 14.25
N LYS A 127 2.67 8.34 14.81
CA LYS A 127 1.39 8.84 14.31
C LYS A 127 1.56 10.32 13.95
N TYR A 128 1.14 10.71 12.75
CA TYR A 128 0.96 12.13 12.42
C TYR A 128 -0.52 12.44 12.57
N THR A 129 -0.90 13.01 13.71
CA THR A 129 -2.31 13.12 14.15
C THR A 129 -3.17 13.86 13.12
N GLU A 130 -2.69 15.00 12.58
CA GLU A 130 -3.43 15.77 11.59
C GLU A 130 -3.73 14.96 10.33
N TRP A 131 -2.73 14.26 9.79
CA TRP A 131 -2.92 13.42 8.60
C TRP A 131 -3.79 12.19 8.89
N PHE A 132 -3.61 11.57 10.05
CA PHE A 132 -4.36 10.39 10.48
C PHE A 132 -5.88 10.63 10.54
N HIS A 133 -6.29 11.84 10.91
CA HIS A 133 -7.70 12.24 10.99
C HIS A 133 -8.20 13.01 9.75
N ASP A 134 -7.39 13.18 8.71
CA ASP A 134 -7.81 13.82 7.44
C ASP A 134 -8.66 12.86 6.59
N VAL A 135 -9.70 12.27 7.19
CA VAL A 135 -10.61 11.33 6.54
C VAL A 135 -11.99 11.95 6.41
N PRO A 136 -12.75 11.71 5.33
CA PRO A 136 -14.11 12.22 5.20
C PRO A 136 -15.07 11.78 6.30
N ASP A 137 -14.85 10.59 6.87
CA ASP A 137 -15.61 10.05 8.01
C ASP A 137 -14.65 9.61 9.11
N ASN A 138 -14.83 10.18 10.30
CA ASN A 138 -14.00 9.87 11.47
C ASN A 138 -14.15 8.42 11.94
N GLU A 139 -15.15 7.67 11.48
CA GLU A 139 -15.27 6.24 11.82
C GLU A 139 -14.03 5.43 11.41
N VAL A 140 -13.44 5.75 10.25
CA VAL A 140 -12.20 5.09 9.80
C VAL A 140 -11.03 5.41 10.72
N SER A 141 -10.83 6.70 11.05
CA SER A 141 -9.71 7.11 11.91
C SER A 141 -9.91 6.66 13.35
N ASN A 142 -11.12 6.76 13.91
CA ASN A 142 -11.45 6.28 15.26
C ASN A 142 -11.23 4.77 15.40
N THR A 143 -11.68 3.96 14.42
CA THR A 143 -11.47 2.50 14.47
C THR A 143 -9.98 2.15 14.44
N CYS A 144 -9.19 2.85 13.61
CA CYS A 144 -7.74 2.68 13.58
C CYS A 144 -7.07 3.13 14.89
N GLU A 145 -7.56 4.21 15.50
CA GLU A 145 -7.05 4.70 16.78
C GLU A 145 -7.36 3.73 17.93
N ASP A 146 -8.57 3.16 17.96
CA ASP A 146 -8.95 2.12 18.93
C ASP A 146 -8.05 0.89 18.80
N ALA A 147 -7.73 0.45 17.58
CA ALA A 147 -6.80 -0.65 17.35
C ALA A 147 -5.37 -0.34 17.83
N LEU A 148 -4.89 0.89 17.61
CA LEU A 148 -3.59 1.34 18.14
C LEU A 148 -3.58 1.40 19.67
N ASN A 149 -4.65 1.91 20.29
CA ASN A 149 -4.80 1.95 21.74
C ASN A 149 -4.85 0.55 22.36
N LEU A 150 -5.52 -0.40 21.68
CA LEU A 150 -5.54 -1.80 22.09
C LEU A 150 -4.15 -2.43 21.99
N LEU A 151 -3.41 -2.21 20.91
CA LEU A 151 -2.02 -2.65 20.76
C LEU A 151 -1.14 -2.11 21.90
N CYS A 152 -1.22 -0.82 22.20
CA CYS A 152 -0.46 -0.17 23.26
C CYS A 152 -0.82 -0.69 24.65
N SER A 153 -2.11 -0.83 24.97
CA SER A 153 -2.55 -1.32 26.28
C SER A 153 -2.22 -2.80 26.49
N THR A 154 -2.21 -3.61 25.42
CA THR A 154 -1.92 -5.05 25.48
C THR A 154 -0.43 -5.34 25.58
N PHE A 155 0.40 -4.64 24.79
CA PHE A 155 1.83 -4.97 24.65
C PHE A 155 2.77 -3.90 25.21
N GLY A 156 2.28 -2.73 25.59
CA GLY A 156 3.08 -1.64 26.14
C GLY A 156 3.83 -0.81 25.08
N CYS A 157 3.46 -0.91 23.80
CA CYS A 157 4.00 -0.07 22.73
C CYS A 157 3.78 1.42 23.02
N GLN A 158 4.61 2.30 22.46
CA GLN A 158 4.50 3.76 22.64
C GLN A 158 4.05 4.43 21.34
N ILE A 159 3.05 5.30 21.41
CA ILE A 159 2.70 6.19 20.30
C ILE A 159 3.51 7.48 20.44
N GLU A 160 4.23 7.83 19.39
CA GLU A 160 5.05 9.03 19.29
C GLU A 160 4.47 9.92 18.18
N GLU A 161 4.24 11.20 18.48
CA GLU A 161 3.82 12.14 17.46
C GLU A 161 4.98 12.41 16.48
N ILE A 162 4.67 12.31 15.20
CA ILE A 162 5.59 12.65 14.11
C ILE A 162 4.93 13.65 13.16
N ILE A 163 5.74 14.38 12.40
CA ILE A 163 5.27 15.29 11.36
C ILE A 163 5.93 14.86 10.06
N LEU A 164 5.11 14.61 9.04
CA LEU A 164 5.57 14.29 7.69
C LEU A 164 5.16 15.45 6.76
N PRO A 165 6.06 16.40 6.48
CA PRO A 165 5.75 17.54 5.63
C PRO A 165 5.63 17.13 4.16
N GLU A 166 5.12 18.04 3.32
CA GLU A 166 5.12 17.93 1.87
C GLU A 166 4.33 16.72 1.31
N LEU A 167 3.16 16.43 1.92
CA LEU A 167 2.30 15.32 1.51
C LEU A 167 1.72 15.50 0.09
N GLU A 168 1.47 16.74 -0.34
CA GLU A 168 1.00 17.05 -1.70
C GLU A 168 2.10 16.87 -2.74
N GLU A 169 3.33 17.29 -2.43
CA GLU A 169 4.50 17.07 -3.25
C GLU A 169 4.83 15.57 -3.37
N MET A 170 4.66 14.80 -2.29
CA MET A 170 4.78 13.33 -2.32
C MET A 170 3.78 12.71 -3.30
N ARG A 171 2.51 13.12 -3.25
CA ARG A 171 1.47 12.69 -4.18
C ARG A 171 1.82 13.04 -5.63
N THR A 172 2.26 14.27 -5.86
CA THR A 172 2.63 14.77 -7.19
C THR A 172 3.83 14.01 -7.76
N ALA A 173 4.87 13.84 -6.97
CA ALA A 173 6.08 13.11 -7.36
C ALA A 173 5.78 11.64 -7.67
N HIS A 174 4.87 11.01 -6.90
CA HIS A 174 4.39 9.67 -7.18
C HIS A 174 3.64 9.59 -8.51
N LEU A 175 2.65 10.46 -8.73
CA LEU A 175 1.84 10.47 -9.95
C LEU A 175 2.70 10.66 -11.21
N VAL A 176 3.66 11.58 -11.16
CA VAL A 176 4.60 11.80 -12.28
C VAL A 176 5.49 10.59 -12.50
N SER A 177 5.99 9.96 -11.43
CA SER A 177 6.86 8.78 -11.54
C SER A 177 6.12 7.59 -12.17
N ILE A 178 5.02 7.14 -11.55
CA ILE A 178 4.26 5.97 -12.04
C ILE A 178 3.64 6.25 -13.41
N GLY A 179 3.14 7.46 -13.65
CA GLY A 179 2.50 7.83 -14.90
C GLY A 179 3.48 7.86 -16.06
N SER A 180 4.66 8.48 -15.87
CA SER A 180 5.68 8.56 -16.92
C SER A 180 6.21 7.19 -17.31
N GLU A 181 6.47 6.33 -16.31
CA GLU A 181 6.96 4.97 -16.50
C GLU A 181 5.91 4.10 -17.20
N ALA A 182 4.66 4.10 -16.72
CA ALA A 182 3.56 3.38 -17.36
C ALA A 182 3.29 3.86 -18.80
N PHE A 183 3.38 5.17 -19.06
CA PHE A 183 3.24 5.68 -20.43
C PHE A 183 4.39 5.24 -21.32
N SER A 184 5.63 5.24 -20.81
CA SER A 184 6.81 4.76 -21.54
C SER A 184 6.62 3.30 -21.98
N ASP A 185 6.18 2.43 -21.07
CA ASP A 185 5.92 1.01 -21.37
C ASP A 185 4.82 0.82 -22.41
N MET A 186 3.79 1.66 -22.36
CA MET A 186 2.64 1.59 -23.29
C MET A 186 2.85 2.38 -24.59
N ASN A 187 3.94 3.12 -24.74
CA ASN A 187 4.11 4.08 -25.83
C ASN A 187 4.07 3.40 -27.21
N ALA A 188 4.67 2.23 -27.37
CA ALA A 188 4.62 1.48 -28.63
C ALA A 188 3.18 1.16 -29.06
N HIS A 189 2.34 0.71 -28.12
CA HIS A 189 0.91 0.46 -28.36
C HIS A 189 0.15 1.75 -28.68
N TYR A 190 0.48 2.83 -27.97
CA TYR A 190 -0.12 4.14 -28.19
C TYR A 190 0.17 4.66 -29.61
N GLN A 191 1.43 4.60 -30.07
CA GLN A 191 1.84 5.05 -31.41
C GLN A 191 1.27 4.17 -32.53
N ALA A 192 1.09 2.87 -32.28
CA ALA A 192 0.44 1.94 -33.20
C ALA A 192 -1.08 2.16 -33.33
N GLY A 193 -1.65 3.19 -32.69
CA GLY A 193 -3.08 3.50 -32.77
C GLY A 193 -3.97 2.58 -31.93
N ARG A 194 -3.40 1.68 -31.12
CA ARG A 194 -4.14 0.69 -30.32
C ARG A 194 -4.84 1.28 -29.09
N ARG A 195 -4.79 2.60 -28.91
CA ARG A 195 -5.50 3.31 -27.83
C ARG A 195 -7.01 3.01 -27.82
N THR A 196 -7.62 2.68 -28.95
CA THR A 196 -9.06 2.36 -29.05
C THR A 196 -9.40 0.97 -28.51
N GLU A 197 -8.41 0.10 -28.33
CA GLU A 197 -8.58 -1.21 -27.68
C GLU A 197 -8.58 -1.09 -26.15
N MET A 198 -8.17 0.07 -25.61
CA MET A 198 -8.11 0.34 -24.17
C MET A 198 -9.41 0.93 -23.65
N THR A 199 -9.68 0.71 -22.36
CA THR A 199 -10.84 1.31 -21.68
C THR A 199 -10.75 2.84 -21.67
N LEU A 200 -11.89 3.51 -21.48
CA LEU A 200 -11.94 4.98 -21.44
C LEU A 200 -11.10 5.55 -20.30
N ASP A 201 -11.07 4.88 -19.14
CA ASP A 201 -10.28 5.26 -17.98
C ASP A 201 -8.76 5.21 -18.27
N THR A 202 -8.27 4.09 -18.82
CA THR A 202 -6.86 3.98 -19.23
C THR A 202 -6.49 5.04 -20.27
N ARG A 203 -7.38 5.34 -21.23
CA ARG A 203 -7.12 6.38 -22.23
C ARG A 203 -7.04 7.78 -21.62
N ALA A 204 -7.88 8.09 -20.64
CA ALA A 204 -7.84 9.35 -19.92
C ALA A 204 -6.51 9.49 -19.14
N SER A 205 -6.11 8.43 -18.44
CA SER A 205 -4.84 8.38 -17.71
C SER A 205 -3.63 8.51 -18.63
N LEU A 206 -3.57 7.77 -19.75
CA LEU A 206 -2.48 7.88 -20.72
C LEU A 206 -2.41 9.27 -21.38
N ALA A 207 -3.54 9.95 -21.57
CA ALA A 207 -3.54 11.32 -22.07
C ALA A 207 -2.92 12.30 -21.07
N LEU A 208 -3.21 12.14 -19.77
CA LEU A 208 -2.56 12.89 -18.70
C LEU A 208 -1.07 12.57 -18.62
N PHE A 209 -0.69 11.29 -18.58
CA PHE A 209 0.71 10.88 -18.42
C PHE A 209 1.59 11.33 -19.58
N LYS A 210 1.06 11.33 -20.81
CA LYS A 210 1.73 11.88 -21.99
C LYS A 210 2.06 13.37 -21.86
N SER A 211 1.32 14.11 -21.03
CA SER A 211 1.55 15.55 -20.86
C SER A 211 2.74 15.87 -19.95
N PHE A 212 3.22 14.90 -19.16
CA PHE A 212 4.39 15.10 -18.31
C PHE A 212 5.66 15.20 -19.15
N THR A 213 6.46 16.22 -18.85
CA THR A 213 7.73 16.46 -19.52
C THR A 213 8.89 15.79 -18.79
N SER A 214 10.05 15.68 -19.45
CA SER A 214 11.28 15.23 -18.80
C SER A 214 11.70 16.15 -17.64
N ALA A 215 11.38 17.45 -17.72
CA ALA A 215 11.67 18.39 -16.64
C ALA A 215 10.80 18.11 -15.41
N ASP A 216 9.52 17.79 -15.61
CA ASP A 216 8.60 17.40 -14.53
C ASP A 216 9.09 16.12 -13.85
N TYR A 217 9.53 15.13 -14.63
CA TYR A 217 10.09 13.90 -14.08
C TYR A 217 11.35 14.16 -13.24
N VAL A 218 12.28 15.00 -13.71
CA VAL A 218 13.49 15.37 -12.94
C VAL A 218 13.11 16.10 -11.65
N ALA A 219 12.15 17.04 -11.72
CA ALA A 219 11.65 17.73 -10.53
C ALA A 219 11.02 16.77 -9.52
N ALA A 220 10.22 15.81 -9.99
CA ALA A 220 9.62 14.76 -9.16
C ALA A 220 10.69 13.91 -8.44
N GLN A 221 11.83 13.63 -9.07
CA GLN A 221 12.92 12.90 -8.40
C GLN A 221 13.64 13.73 -7.33
N CYS A 222 13.72 15.06 -7.49
CA CYS A 222 14.19 15.95 -6.44
C CYS A 222 13.25 15.93 -5.22
N LEU A 223 11.93 15.94 -5.46
CA LEU A 223 10.92 15.78 -4.41
C LEU A 223 11.06 14.41 -3.73
N ARG A 224 11.17 13.30 -4.49
CA ARG A 224 11.40 11.95 -3.95
C ARG A 224 12.54 11.91 -2.94
N ARG A 225 13.67 12.55 -3.24
CA ARG A 225 14.82 12.65 -2.32
C ARG A 225 14.49 13.41 -1.03
N ARG A 226 13.78 14.53 -1.12
CA ARG A 226 13.35 15.33 0.05
C ARG A 226 12.39 14.54 0.94
N ILE A 227 11.38 13.91 0.34
CA ILE A 227 10.40 13.11 1.06
C ILE A 227 11.06 11.90 1.75
N MET A 228 12.02 11.25 1.08
CA MET A 228 12.84 10.19 1.69
C MET A 228 13.57 10.70 2.93
N TYR A 229 14.20 11.87 2.87
CA TYR A 229 14.88 12.47 4.02
C TYR A 229 13.94 12.64 5.22
N TYR A 230 12.73 13.20 5.02
CA TYR A 230 11.77 13.38 6.11
C TYR A 230 11.34 12.06 6.76
N HIS A 231 11.09 11.02 5.95
CA HIS A 231 10.73 9.70 6.48
C HIS A 231 11.90 9.05 7.23
N MET A 232 13.13 9.21 6.74
CA MET A 232 14.31 8.69 7.46
C MET A 232 14.56 9.42 8.78
N GLU A 233 14.32 10.74 8.85
CA GLU A 233 14.36 11.48 10.11
C GLU A 233 13.26 11.02 11.09
N ALA A 234 12.05 10.72 10.58
CA ALA A 234 10.99 10.14 11.41
C ALA A 234 11.40 8.76 11.96
N PHE A 235 11.98 7.88 11.13
CA PHE A 235 12.42 6.54 11.54
C PHE A 235 13.60 6.52 12.54
N LYS A 236 14.25 7.66 12.81
CA LYS A 236 15.17 7.79 13.96
C LYS A 236 14.43 7.85 15.29
N LYS A 237 13.17 8.25 15.29
CA LYS A 237 12.32 8.40 16.48
C LYS A 237 11.37 7.22 16.67
N VAL A 238 10.91 6.64 15.56
CA VAL A 238 9.88 5.59 15.55
C VAL A 238 10.30 4.38 14.75
N ASP A 239 9.72 3.21 15.05
CA ASP A 239 10.02 1.95 14.39
C ASP A 239 9.08 1.65 13.23
N VAL A 240 7.82 2.05 13.38
CA VAL A 240 6.78 1.93 12.36
C VAL A 240 5.96 3.21 12.33
N ILE A 241 5.40 3.55 11.18
CA ILE A 241 4.44 4.66 11.03
C ILE A 241 3.05 4.05 10.82
N ALA A 242 2.05 4.54 11.55
CA ALA A 242 0.68 4.06 11.47
C ALA A 242 -0.26 5.11 10.85
N THR A 243 -1.10 4.67 9.93
CA THR A 243 -2.17 5.45 9.27
C THR A 243 -3.36 4.53 9.01
N PRO A 244 -4.59 5.05 8.79
CA PRO A 244 -5.57 4.28 8.05
C PRO A 244 -4.97 3.82 6.70
N THR A 245 -5.44 2.71 6.14
CA THR A 245 -4.99 2.28 4.81
C THR A 245 -5.60 3.14 3.72
N THR A 246 -6.88 3.45 3.86
CA THR A 246 -7.69 4.23 2.92
C THR A 246 -8.44 5.31 3.69
N GLY A 247 -8.74 6.46 3.07
CA GLY A 247 -9.53 7.50 3.71
C GLY A 247 -11.02 7.16 3.84
N MET A 248 -11.49 6.08 3.22
CA MET A 248 -12.88 5.64 3.28
C MET A 248 -12.99 4.12 3.14
N THR A 249 -14.12 3.57 3.58
CA THR A 249 -14.51 2.16 3.33
C THR A 249 -15.01 1.98 1.88
N ALA A 250 -15.40 0.76 1.52
CA ALA A 250 -15.66 0.36 0.13
C ALA A 250 -16.73 1.25 -0.53
N PRO A 251 -16.41 2.06 -1.56
CA PRO A 251 -17.39 2.95 -2.18
C PRO A 251 -18.41 2.17 -3.02
N LYS A 252 -19.64 2.70 -3.14
CA LYS A 252 -20.67 2.14 -4.02
C LYS A 252 -20.27 2.26 -5.49
N ILE A 253 -20.69 1.28 -6.29
CA ILE A 253 -20.52 1.29 -7.74
C ILE A 253 -21.71 2.03 -8.36
N PRO A 254 -21.53 3.19 -9.01
CA PRO A 254 -22.61 3.84 -9.74
C PRO A 254 -23.06 2.95 -10.92
N PRO A 255 -24.37 2.75 -11.16
CA PRO A 255 -24.84 1.98 -12.31
C PRO A 255 -24.31 2.50 -13.66
N SER A 256 -24.07 3.81 -13.77
CA SER A 256 -23.48 4.45 -14.94
C SER A 256 -22.00 4.10 -15.16
N ALA A 257 -21.29 3.69 -14.11
CA ALA A 257 -19.85 3.40 -14.14
C ALA A 257 -19.51 2.00 -14.67
N LEU A 258 -20.50 1.15 -14.97
CA LEU A 258 -20.26 -0.21 -15.46
C LEU A 258 -19.54 -0.26 -16.82
N LYS A 259 -19.47 0.85 -17.55
CA LYS A 259 -18.67 1.01 -18.78
C LYS A 259 -17.32 1.74 -18.55
N GLY A 260 -16.96 1.96 -17.28
CA GLY A 260 -15.85 2.82 -16.86
C GLY A 260 -16.36 4.17 -16.35
N GLU A 261 -15.58 4.78 -15.47
CA GLU A 261 -15.78 6.13 -14.95
C GLU A 261 -14.44 6.82 -14.73
N SER A 262 -14.47 8.12 -14.43
CA SER A 262 -13.31 8.88 -14.00
C SER A 262 -13.72 9.67 -12.76
N ASP A 263 -13.45 9.09 -11.59
CA ASP A 263 -13.72 9.71 -10.29
C ASP A 263 -12.40 9.91 -9.53
N TYR A 264 -11.76 11.04 -9.80
CA TYR A 264 -10.51 11.41 -9.13
C TYR A 264 -10.70 11.74 -7.65
N VAL A 265 -11.90 12.11 -7.21
CA VAL A 265 -12.16 12.44 -5.80
C VAL A 265 -12.16 11.18 -4.97
N VAL A 266 -12.86 10.14 -5.42
CA VAL A 266 -12.83 8.82 -4.75
C VAL A 266 -11.42 8.22 -4.82
N SER A 267 -10.76 8.31 -5.98
CA SER A 267 -9.39 7.80 -6.14
C SER A 267 -8.41 8.49 -5.17
N ALA A 268 -8.48 9.81 -5.04
CA ALA A 268 -7.62 10.56 -4.11
C ALA A 268 -7.84 10.14 -2.64
N LYS A 269 -9.09 9.91 -2.24
CA LYS A 269 -9.43 9.44 -0.87
C LYS A 269 -8.92 8.02 -0.61
N LEU A 270 -9.02 7.13 -1.59
CA LEU A 270 -8.50 5.76 -1.46
C LEU A 270 -6.97 5.72 -1.39
N MET A 271 -6.29 6.62 -2.11
CA MET A 271 -4.82 6.62 -2.20
C MET A 271 -4.13 7.51 -1.16
N GLN A 272 -4.89 8.20 -0.31
CA GLN A 272 -4.37 9.26 0.55
C GLN A 272 -3.15 8.87 1.41
N PHE A 273 -3.11 7.62 1.89
CA PHE A 273 -2.08 7.14 2.81
C PHE A 273 -1.01 6.24 2.17
N ILE A 274 -1.15 5.86 0.89
CA ILE A 274 -0.34 4.75 0.35
C ILE A 274 1.02 5.17 -0.24
N PHE A 275 1.19 6.46 -0.57
CA PHE A 275 2.25 6.94 -1.46
C PHE A 275 3.66 6.70 -0.93
N ALA A 276 3.88 6.85 0.39
CA ALA A 276 5.18 6.64 1.01
C ALA A 276 5.72 5.22 0.77
N GLY A 277 4.85 4.20 0.83
CA GLY A 277 5.22 2.82 0.55
C GLY A 277 5.79 2.64 -0.86
N ASN A 278 5.24 3.35 -1.85
CA ASN A 278 5.62 3.22 -3.25
C ASN A 278 6.76 4.16 -3.64
N LEU A 279 6.56 5.47 -3.49
CA LEU A 279 7.51 6.50 -3.94
C LEU A 279 8.90 6.32 -3.29
N LEU A 280 8.91 5.88 -2.03
CA LEU A 280 10.13 5.70 -1.24
C LEU A 280 10.59 4.24 -1.19
N GLY A 281 9.79 3.32 -1.73
CA GLY A 281 10.10 1.89 -1.70
C GLY A 281 10.01 1.25 -0.31
N LEU A 282 9.39 1.90 0.68
CA LEU A 282 9.25 1.35 2.04
C LEU A 282 8.32 0.12 2.06
N PRO A 283 8.58 -0.87 2.93
CA PRO A 283 7.61 -1.92 3.17
C PRO A 283 6.41 -1.36 3.94
N ALA A 284 5.21 -1.78 3.57
CA ALA A 284 3.97 -1.39 4.22
C ALA A 284 3.01 -2.58 4.25
N ILE A 285 2.13 -2.66 5.24
CA ILE A 285 1.13 -3.72 5.35
C ILE A 285 -0.21 -3.11 5.74
N SER A 286 -1.28 -3.55 5.06
CA SER A 286 -2.65 -3.31 5.47
C SER A 286 -3.15 -4.53 6.24
N VAL A 287 -3.65 -4.32 7.45
CA VAL A 287 -4.28 -5.35 8.30
C VAL A 287 -5.71 -4.95 8.65
N PRO A 288 -6.69 -5.87 8.61
CA PRO A 288 -8.05 -5.59 9.09
C PRO A 288 -8.03 -5.24 10.58
N VAL A 289 -8.79 -4.22 10.98
CA VAL A 289 -8.89 -3.77 12.39
C VAL A 289 -10.31 -3.59 12.89
N GLY A 290 -11.30 -3.79 12.03
CA GLY A 290 -12.70 -3.64 12.38
C GLY A 290 -13.58 -3.35 11.16
N HIS A 291 -14.78 -2.85 11.43
CA HIS A 291 -15.78 -2.51 10.42
C HIS A 291 -16.43 -1.17 10.74
N ASP A 292 -16.93 -0.49 9.71
CA ASP A 292 -17.81 0.67 9.89
C ASP A 292 -19.23 0.25 10.32
N LYS A 293 -20.10 1.22 10.60
CA LYS A 293 -21.52 1.02 10.95
C LYS A 293 -22.33 0.25 9.90
N GLN A 294 -21.86 0.18 8.66
CA GLN A 294 -22.50 -0.57 7.58
C GLN A 294 -21.91 -1.98 7.45
N GLY A 295 -20.99 -2.38 8.33
CA GLY A 295 -20.31 -3.67 8.30
C GLY A 295 -19.21 -3.74 7.24
N LEU A 296 -18.72 -2.61 6.72
CA LEU A 296 -17.64 -2.61 5.73
C LEU A 296 -16.28 -2.63 6.41
N PRO A 297 -15.33 -3.46 5.94
CA PRO A 297 -14.02 -3.56 6.57
C PRO A 297 -13.23 -2.24 6.59
N ILE A 298 -12.46 -2.05 7.66
CA ILE A 298 -11.50 -0.97 7.85
C ILE A 298 -10.11 -1.59 8.05
N GLY A 299 -9.13 -1.12 7.27
CA GLY A 299 -7.74 -1.57 7.38
C GLY A 299 -6.82 -0.51 8.00
N LEU A 300 -5.99 -0.90 8.96
CA LEU A 300 -4.85 -0.11 9.45
C LEU A 300 -3.62 -0.39 8.58
N GLN A 301 -2.94 0.67 8.15
CA GLN A 301 -1.66 0.56 7.48
C GLN A 301 -0.52 0.80 8.48
N LEU A 302 0.46 -0.10 8.45
CA LEU A 302 1.75 0.06 9.12
C LEU A 302 2.84 0.18 8.05
N ILE A 303 3.74 1.15 8.19
CA ILE A 303 4.87 1.39 7.28
C ILE A 303 6.17 1.17 8.07
N GLY A 304 7.04 0.30 7.57
CA GLY A 304 8.31 -0.05 8.21
C GLY A 304 9.52 0.64 7.57
N ARG A 305 10.66 0.50 8.23
CA ARG A 305 11.98 0.88 7.68
C ARG A 305 12.33 0.04 6.44
N PRO A 306 13.21 0.53 5.55
CA PRO A 306 13.73 -0.27 4.44
C PRO A 306 14.21 -1.64 4.92
N TRP A 307 13.76 -2.70 4.26
CA TRP A 307 14.09 -4.09 4.58
C TRP A 307 13.61 -4.57 5.97
N GLY A 308 12.66 -3.86 6.57
CA GLY A 308 12.10 -4.12 7.89
C GLY A 308 10.88 -5.03 7.90
N GLU A 309 10.65 -5.85 6.86
CA GLU A 309 9.44 -6.67 6.72
C GLU A 309 9.19 -7.55 7.96
N ALA A 310 10.23 -8.14 8.56
CA ALA A 310 10.07 -9.00 9.73
C ALA A 310 9.55 -8.26 10.96
N SER A 311 10.05 -7.05 11.21
CA SER A 311 9.54 -6.21 12.31
C SER A 311 8.11 -5.76 12.02
N LEU A 312 7.84 -5.40 10.77
CA LEU A 312 6.52 -4.96 10.33
C LEU A 312 5.47 -6.06 10.48
N LEU A 313 5.76 -7.28 10.01
CA LEU A 313 4.89 -8.46 10.13
C LEU A 313 4.65 -8.86 11.59
N ARG A 314 5.64 -8.67 12.48
CA ARG A 314 5.46 -8.91 13.93
C ARG A 314 4.46 -7.93 14.54
N VAL A 315 4.56 -6.64 14.22
CA VAL A 315 3.60 -5.63 14.72
C VAL A 315 2.21 -5.90 14.12
N ALA A 316 2.14 -6.21 12.83
CA ALA A 316 0.89 -6.55 12.15
C ALA A 316 0.16 -7.74 12.79
N SER A 317 0.89 -8.81 13.12
CA SER A 317 0.32 -9.99 13.79
C SER A 317 -0.23 -9.68 15.19
N ALA A 318 0.25 -8.63 15.85
CA ALA A 318 -0.26 -8.19 17.14
C ALA A 318 -1.48 -7.25 17.04
N VAL A 319 -1.75 -6.73 15.85
CA VAL A 319 -2.91 -5.87 15.54
C VAL A 319 -4.06 -6.65 14.92
N GLU A 320 -3.76 -7.70 14.15
CA GLU A 320 -4.74 -8.54 13.47
C GLU A 320 -5.85 -9.04 14.41
N VAL A 321 -7.10 -8.94 13.92
CA VAL A 321 -8.34 -9.25 14.65
C VAL A 321 -9.08 -10.41 14.00
#